data_AF-A0A415G809-F1
#
_entry.id   AF-A0A415G809-F1
#
_cell.length_a   1.000
_cell.length_b   1.000
_cell.length_c   1.000
_cell.angle_alpha   90.00
_cell.angle_beta   90.00
_cell.angle_gamma   90.00
#
_symmetry.space_group_name_H-M   'P 1'
#
loop_
_entity.id
_entity.type
_entity.pdbx_description
1 polymer ?
#
loop_
_entity_poly.entity_id
_entity_poly.type
_entity_poly.pdbx_seq_one_letter_code
_entity_poly.pdbx_strand_id
1 'polypeptide(L)'
;MKIRIGRSQENNDLILNSVKISRHHCIIDYDSKRDQYRVVDYSSNGVYLPDGTRLERKKQTWLNAGTTIIIGNEENVFKLGKSK
;
A
#
# COMPACT_ATOMS: atom_id res chain seq x y z
N MET A 1 -8.73 0.95 -11.01
CA MET A 1 -7.65 -0.07 -11.16
C MET A 1 -7.25 -0.55 -9.77
N LYS A 2 -6.95 -1.85 -9.60
CA LYS A 2 -6.59 -2.45 -8.31
C LYS A 2 -5.21 -3.10 -8.44
N ILE A 3 -4.34 -2.89 -7.45
CA ILE A 3 -3.00 -3.47 -7.34
C ILE A 3 -2.89 -4.15 -5.98
N ARG A 4 -2.39 -5.39 -5.97
CA ARG A 4 -2.09 -6.19 -4.78
C ARG A 4 -0.57 -6.22 -4.62
N ILE A 5 -0.10 -5.91 -3.43
CA ILE A 5 1.33 -5.82 -3.14
C ILE A 5 1.69 -6.83 -2.07
N GLY A 6 2.76 -7.58 -2.28
CA GLY A 6 3.21 -8.57 -1.32
C GLY A 6 4.55 -9.21 -1.69
N ARG A 7 5.05 -10.08 -0.82
CA ARG A 7 6.31 -10.82 -1.06
C ARG A 7 6.11 -12.08 -1.89
N SER A 8 4.90 -12.65 -1.90
CA SER A 8 4.64 -13.89 -2.63
C SER A 8 4.32 -13.60 -4.10
N GLN A 9 4.93 -14.36 -5.00
CA GLN A 9 4.62 -14.33 -6.43
C GLN A 9 3.19 -14.78 -6.74
N GLU A 10 2.55 -15.52 -5.83
CA GLU A 10 1.17 -15.95 -5.96
C GLU A 10 0.25 -14.84 -5.45
N ASN A 11 -0.69 -14.40 -6.30
CA ASN A 11 -1.79 -13.49 -5.97
C ASN A 11 -1.43 -12.02 -5.67
N ASN A 12 -0.22 -11.56 -6.00
CA ASN A 12 0.14 -10.14 -5.98
C ASN A 12 0.55 -9.65 -7.37
N ASP A 13 0.21 -8.41 -7.66
CA ASP A 13 0.53 -7.72 -8.92
C ASP A 13 1.92 -7.06 -8.85
N LEU A 14 2.35 -6.66 -7.65
CA LEU A 14 3.68 -6.12 -7.38
C LEU A 14 4.39 -6.93 -6.28
N ILE A 15 5.55 -7.49 -6.64
CA ILE A 15 6.35 -8.32 -5.74
C ILE A 15 7.47 -7.50 -5.11
N LEU A 16 7.47 -7.39 -3.79
CA LEU A 16 8.55 -6.74 -3.03
C LEU A 16 9.35 -7.80 -2.26
N ASN A 17 10.61 -8.00 -2.66
CA ASN A 17 11.48 -9.02 -2.08
C ASN A 17 12.18 -8.52 -0.81
N SER A 18 11.42 -8.37 0.28
CA SER A 18 11.96 -8.03 1.60
C SER A 18 11.28 -8.86 2.68
N VAL A 19 12.05 -9.30 3.67
CA VAL A 19 11.53 -10.05 4.83
C VAL A 19 10.53 -9.24 5.66
N LYS A 20 10.53 -7.91 5.52
CA LYS A 20 9.55 -7.02 6.16
C LYS A 20 8.22 -6.97 5.41
N ILE A 21 8.13 -7.56 4.23
CA ILE A 21 6.91 -7.60 3.43
C ILE A 21 6.17 -8.93 3.64
N SER A 22 4.92 -8.86 4.10
CA SER A 22 4.04 -10.03 4.18
C SER A 22 3.75 -10.61 2.79
N ARG A 23 3.48 -11.92 2.73
CA ARG A 23 3.15 -12.61 1.46
C ARG A 23 2.01 -11.92 0.70
N HIS A 24 0.99 -11.47 1.42
CA HIS A 24 -0.03 -10.54 0.95
C HIS A 24 -0.02 -9.34 1.91
N HIS A 25 0.51 -8.21 1.47
CA HIS A 25 0.82 -7.08 2.35
C HIS A 25 -0.30 -6.07 2.37
N CYS A 26 -0.62 -5.49 1.21
CA CYS A 26 -1.69 -4.51 1.11
C CYS A 26 -2.31 -4.55 -0.28
N ILE A 27 -3.46 -3.89 -0.37
CA ILE A 27 -4.19 -3.67 -1.61
C ILE A 27 -4.37 -2.17 -1.78
N ILE A 28 -4.16 -1.69 -3.00
CA ILE A 28 -4.36 -0.29 -3.38
C ILE A 28 -5.29 -0.26 -4.58
N ASP A 29 -6.31 0.59 -4.53
CA ASP A 29 -7.19 0.83 -5.66
C ASP A 29 -7.58 2.29 -5.77
N TYR A 30 -7.67 2.78 -7.00
CA TYR A 30 -8.09 4.16 -7.28
C TYR A 30 -9.60 4.21 -7.57
N ASP A 31 -10.28 5.09 -6.85
CA ASP A 31 -11.69 5.42 -7.02
C ASP A 31 -11.81 6.77 -7.77
N SER A 32 -12.28 6.72 -9.01
CA SER A 32 -12.41 7.90 -9.87
C SER A 32 -13.58 8.82 -9.48
N LYS A 33 -14.53 8.36 -8.66
CA LYS A 33 -15.64 9.20 -8.17
C LYS A 33 -15.19 10.07 -7.01
N ARG A 34 -14.28 9.54 -6.18
CA ARG A 34 -13.69 10.25 -5.03
C ARG A 34 -12.39 10.97 -5.37
N ASP A 35 -11.78 10.65 -6.51
CA ASP A 35 -10.42 11.04 -6.86
C ASP A 35 -9.39 10.66 -5.78
N GLN A 36 -9.57 9.47 -5.19
CA GLN A 36 -8.80 9.00 -4.05
C GLN A 36 -8.35 7.55 -4.24
N TYR A 37 -7.27 7.21 -3.55
CA TYR A 37 -6.77 5.85 -3.44
C TYR A 37 -7.29 5.23 -2.15
N ARG A 38 -7.93 4.08 -2.26
CA ARG A 38 -8.20 3.20 -1.14
C ARG A 38 -6.98 2.34 -0.89
N VAL A 39 -6.51 2.32 0.35
CA VAL A 39 -5.45 1.42 0.83
C VAL A 39 -6.02 0.54 1.92
N VAL A 40 -5.76 -0.76 1.82
CA VAL A 40 -6.12 -1.75 2.86
C VAL A 40 -4.88 -2.54 3.23
N ASP A 41 -4.45 -2.44 4.49
CA ASP A 41 -3.33 -3.18 5.04
C ASP A 41 -3.77 -4.57 5.55
N TYR A 42 -3.10 -5.63 5.11
CA TYR A 42 -3.30 -7.01 5.59
C TYR A 42 -2.09 -7.56 6.35
N SER A 43 -1.00 -6.81 6.35
CA SER A 43 0.33 -7.27 6.74
C SER A 43 0.53 -7.36 8.25
N SER A 44 1.66 -7.97 8.63
CA SER A 44 2.12 -7.98 10.02
C SER A 44 2.86 -6.69 10.38
N ASN A 45 3.67 -6.17 9.45
CA ASN A 45 4.57 -5.04 9.72
C ASN A 45 3.94 -3.68 9.44
N GLY A 46 2.82 -3.61 8.72
CA GLY A 46 2.04 -2.39 8.55
C GLY A 46 2.35 -1.59 7.29
N VAL A 47 1.40 -0.73 6.94
CA VAL A 47 1.59 0.37 5.99
C VAL A 47 1.56 1.67 6.79
N TYR A 48 2.47 2.58 6.47
CA TYR A 48 2.68 3.83 7.21
C TYR A 48 2.59 5.04 6.28
N LEU A 49 2.19 6.17 6.84
CA LEU A 49 2.37 7.48 6.25
C LEU A 49 3.74 8.05 6.66
N PRO A 50 4.25 9.09 5.95
CA PRO A 50 5.58 9.63 6.20
C PRO A 50 5.74 10.30 7.57
N ASP A 51 4.64 10.64 8.23
CA ASP A 51 4.60 11.18 9.60
C ASP A 51 4.69 10.08 10.68
N GLY A 52 4.85 8.81 10.27
CA GLY A 52 4.89 7.66 11.16
C GLY A 52 3.51 7.08 11.49
N THR A 53 2.42 7.67 11.00
CA THR A 53 1.07 7.15 11.24
C THR A 53 0.90 5.79 10.58
N ARG A 54 0.64 4.75 11.38
CA ARG A 54 0.33 3.40 10.88
C ARG A 54 -1.14 3.31 10.49
N LEU A 55 -1.41 2.77 9.29
CA LEU A 55 -2.78 2.48 8.87
C LEU A 55 -3.37 1.32 9.69
N GLU A 56 -4.68 1.40 9.93
CA GLU A 56 -5.41 0.33 10.62
C GLU A 56 -5.49 -0.93 9.75
N ARG A 57 -5.03 -2.05 10.30
CA ARG A 57 -5.04 -3.35 9.61
C ARG A 57 -6.47 -3.81 9.33
N LYS A 58 -6.71 -4.31 8.11
CA LYS A 58 -7.99 -4.76 7.53
C LYS A 58 -9.07 -3.68 7.43
N LYS A 59 -8.72 -2.41 7.62
CA LYS A 59 -9.63 -1.28 7.43
C LYS A 59 -9.31 -0.55 6.14
N GLN A 60 -10.34 0.02 5.52
CA GLN A 60 -10.17 0.87 4.35
C GLN A 60 -9.74 2.27 4.79
N THR A 61 -8.59 2.71 4.30
CA THR A 61 -8.12 4.09 4.44
C THR A 61 -8.18 4.77 3.08
N TRP A 62 -8.78 5.95 3.02
CA TRP A 62 -8.84 6.78 1.80
C TRP A 62 -7.75 7.83 1.86
N LEU A 63 -6.89 7.84 0.84
CA LEU A 63 -5.74 8.74 0.72
C LEU A 63 -5.84 9.51 -0.60
N ASN A 64 -5.37 10.75 -0.58
CA ASN A 64 -5.38 11.60 -1.77
C ASN A 64 -4.30 11.17 -2.76
N ALA A 65 -4.49 11.51 -4.04
CA ALA A 65 -3.39 11.45 -4.99
C ALA A 65 -2.23 12.36 -4.53
N GLY A 66 -1.00 11.90 -4.74
CA GLY A 66 0.23 12.53 -4.28
C GLY A 66 0.69 12.09 -2.90
N THR A 67 -0.14 11.40 -2.11
CA THR A 67 0.25 10.87 -0.80
C THR A 67 1.34 9.80 -0.94
N THR A 68 2.41 9.94 -0.16
CA THR A 68 3.46 8.92 -0.03
C THR A 68 3.05 7.91 1.05
N ILE A 69 3.31 6.63 0.81
CA ILE A 69 3.12 5.55 1.78
C ILE A 69 4.41 4.73 1.89
N ILE A 70 4.61 4.12 3.05
CA ILE A 70 5.76 3.27 3.36
C ILE A 70 5.20 1.88 3.69
N ILE A 71 5.65 0.85 2.98
CA ILE A 71 5.10 -0.51 3.10
C ILE A 71 6.10 -1.40 3.84
N GLY A 72 5.78 -1.81 5.07
CA GLY A 72 6.62 -2.71 5.87
C GLY A 72 7.89 -2.08 6.48
N ASN A 73 8.67 -1.32 5.71
CA ASN A 73 9.84 -0.57 6.19
C ASN A 73 10.16 0.63 5.26
N GLU A 74 11.06 1.50 5.71
CA GLU A 74 11.47 2.74 5.02
C GLU A 74 12.19 2.53 3.68
N GLU A 75 12.56 1.31 3.33
CA GLU A 75 13.12 0.96 2.01
C GLU A 75 12.04 0.90 0.92
N ASN A 76 10.78 0.73 1.31
CA ASN A 76 9.64 0.47 0.42
C ASN A 76 8.69 1.67 0.39
N VAL A 77 9.15 2.78 -0.21
CA VAL A 77 8.42 4.06 -0.29
C VAL A 77 7.74 4.22 -1.64
N PHE A 78 6.43 4.45 -1.64
CA PHE A 78 5.61 4.58 -2.83
C PHE A 78 4.80 5.88 -2.81
N LYS A 79 4.73 6.57 -3.94
CA LYS A 79 3.83 7.73 -4.11
C LYS A 79 2.58 7.29 -4.85
N LEU A 80 1.41 7.53 -4.23
CA LEU A 80 0.12 7.29 -4.84
C LEU A 80 -0.13 8.35 -5.92
N GLY A 81 -0.46 7.94 -7.14
CA GLY A 81 -0.70 8.90 -8.21
C GLY A 81 -0.43 8.32 -9.59
N LYS A 82 -0.73 9.13 -10.60
CA LYS A 82 -0.29 8.85 -11.96
C LYS A 82 1.21 9.12 -12.05
N SER A 83 1.95 8.20 -12.66
CA SER A 83 3.29 8.51 -13.16
C SER A 83 3.14 9.63 -14.20
N LYS A 84 3.94 10.69 -14.07
CA LYS A 84 3.96 11.80 -15.03
C LYS A 84 4.68 11.36 -16.30
#